data_AF-A0A2V6I871-F1
#
_entry.id   AF-A0A2V6I871-F1
#
_cell.length_a   1.000
_cell.length_b   1.000
_cell.length_c   1.000
_cell.angle_alpha   90.00
_cell.angle_beta   90.00
_cell.angle_gamma   90.00
#
_symmetry.space_group_name_H-M   'P 1'
#
loop_
_entity.id
_entity.type
_entity.pdbx_description
1 polymer ?
#
loop_
_entity_poly.entity_id
_entity_poly.type
_entity_poly.pdbx_seq_one_letter_code
_entity_poly.pdbx_strand_id
1 'polypeptide(L)'
;EYFLKVAGGLGERLGPVLFQLPPTFKKDADVLSSFLRELPDMRAAFEFRHESWFDDEIFDLLKSRNITLCIADTDALSTPKKLTADYGYLRLRREDYTVT
;
A
#
# COMPACT_ATOMS: atom_id res chain seq x y z
N GLU A 1 -0.72 17.96 0.90
CA GLU A 1 0.35 18.77 0.28
C GLU A 1 1.61 18.93 1.13
N TYR A 2 1.57 19.49 2.36
CA TYR A 2 2.77 19.78 3.16
C TYR A 2 3.70 18.56 3.37
N PHE A 3 3.15 17.42 3.77
CA PHE A 3 3.91 16.20 4.00
C PHE A 3 4.74 15.78 2.77
N LEU A 4 4.10 15.74 1.60
CA LEU A 4 4.74 15.32 0.35
C LEU A 4 5.85 16.29 -0.07
N LYS A 5 5.66 17.59 0.18
CA LYS A 5 6.71 18.60 -0.03
C LYS A 5 7.94 18.33 0.84
N VAL A 6 7.73 18.04 2.12
CA VAL A 6 8.84 17.75 3.06
C VAL A 6 9.53 16.43 2.70
N ALA A 7 8.75 15.39 2.44
CA ALA A 7 9.26 14.08 2.04
C ALA A 7 10.07 14.16 0.73
N GLY A 8 9.62 14.97 -0.23
CA GLY A 8 10.34 15.23 -1.48
C GLY A 8 11.78 15.73 -1.30
N GLY A 9 12.11 16.34 -0.14
CA GLY A 9 13.48 16.74 0.19
C GLY A 9 14.47 15.56 0.30
N LEU A 10 13.98 14.32 0.41
CA LEU A 10 14.82 13.11 0.42
C LEU A 10 15.34 12.71 -0.97
N GLY A 11 14.78 13.27 -2.05
CA GLY A 11 15.21 13.01 -3.42
C GLY A 11 15.25 11.52 -3.76
N GLU A 12 16.36 11.07 -4.33
CA GLU A 12 16.58 9.66 -4.72
C GLU A 12 16.50 8.65 -3.56
N ARG A 13 16.61 9.11 -2.30
CA ARG A 13 16.54 8.26 -1.11
C ARG A 13 15.12 8.09 -0.56
N LEU A 14 14.11 8.77 -1.10
CA LEU A 14 12.74 8.76 -0.57
C LEU A 14 12.11 7.34 -0.59
N GLY A 15 12.39 6.54 -1.61
CA GLY A 15 11.72 5.25 -1.81
C GLY A 15 10.18 5.38 -1.92
N PRO A 16 9.43 4.27 -1.80
CA PRO A 16 7.97 4.32 -1.80
C PRO A 16 7.41 4.88 -0.49
N VAL A 17 6.46 5.81 -0.58
CA VAL A 17 5.71 6.29 0.59
C VAL A 17 4.62 5.29 0.97
N LEU A 18 4.63 4.84 2.22
CA LEU A 18 3.67 3.87 2.75
C LEU A 18 2.41 4.57 3.31
N PHE A 19 1.26 4.23 2.75
CA PHE A 19 -0.06 4.54 3.29
C PHE A 19 -0.62 3.30 3.99
N GLN A 20 -0.59 3.30 5.32
CA GLN A 20 -1.14 2.22 6.13
C GLN A 20 -2.49 2.63 6.69
N LEU A 21 -3.54 1.87 6.38
CA LEU A 21 -4.88 2.14 6.86
C LEU A 21 -5.14 1.43 8.19
N PRO A 22 -5.98 1.99 9.08
CA PRO A 22 -6.35 1.31 10.32
C PRO A 22 -7.23 0.08 10.03
N PRO A 23 -7.20 -0.95 10.88
CA PRO A 23 -7.95 -2.20 10.67
C PRO A 23 -9.48 -2.01 10.70
N THR A 24 -9.97 -0.92 11.29
CA THR A 24 -11.40 -0.60 11.33
C THR A 24 -11.92 0.04 10.04
N PHE A 25 -11.02 0.49 9.15
CA PHE A 25 -11.40 1.13 7.91
C PHE A 25 -11.65 0.06 6.84
N LYS A 26 -12.93 -0.16 6.54
CA LYS A 26 -13.40 -1.10 5.51
C LYS A 26 -13.28 -0.48 4.11
N LYS A 27 -13.22 -1.35 3.09
CA LYS A 27 -13.25 -0.98 1.67
C LYS A 27 -14.25 0.14 1.38
N ASP A 28 -13.71 1.18 0.76
CA ASP A 28 -14.43 2.25 0.11
C ASP A 28 -13.66 2.60 -1.18
N ALA A 29 -14.16 2.11 -2.31
CA ALA A 29 -13.49 2.26 -3.60
C ALA A 29 -13.51 3.72 -4.07
N ASP A 30 -14.56 4.47 -3.76
CA ASP A 30 -14.70 5.87 -4.14
C ASP A 30 -13.71 6.76 -3.38
N VAL A 31 -13.52 6.50 -2.09
CA VAL A 31 -12.52 7.18 -1.27
C VAL A 31 -11.11 6.88 -1.78
N LEU A 32 -10.80 5.61 -2.08
CA LEU A 32 -9.49 5.26 -2.63
C LEU A 32 -9.28 5.92 -4.00
N SER A 33 -10.23 5.78 -4.92
CA SER A 33 -10.15 6.36 -6.27
C SER A 33 -9.96 7.88 -6.23
N SER A 34 -10.73 8.57 -5.39
CA SER A 34 -10.60 10.02 -5.20
C SER A 34 -9.24 10.40 -4.62
N PHE A 35 -8.76 9.67 -3.60
CA PHE A 35 -7.44 9.91 -3.03
C PHE A 35 -6.30 9.67 -4.03
N LEU A 36 -6.37 8.59 -4.81
CA LEU A 36 -5.37 8.27 -5.83
C LEU A 36 -5.31 9.36 -6.91
N ARG A 37 -6.44 9.99 -7.27
CA ARG A 37 -6.45 11.10 -8.24
C ARG A 37 -5.65 12.30 -7.75
N GLU A 38 -5.76 12.64 -6.47
CA GLU A 38 -5.07 13.77 -5.83
C GLU A 38 -3.60 13.49 -5.50
N LEU A 39 -3.17 12.22 -5.51
CA LEU A 39 -1.78 11.88 -5.25
C LEU A 39 -0.91 12.35 -6.43
N PRO A 40 0.23 13.05 -6.19
CA PRO A 40 1.16 13.36 -7.26
C PRO A 40 1.79 12.09 -7.84
N ASP A 41 2.49 12.23 -8.96
CA ASP A 41 3.26 11.13 -9.51
C ASP A 41 4.42 10.78 -8.58
N MET A 42 4.35 9.60 -7.94
CA MET A 42 5.31 9.13 -6.96
C MET A 42 5.18 7.62 -6.74
N ARG A 43 6.25 7.00 -6.23
CA ARG A 43 6.18 5.63 -5.74
C ARG A 43 5.45 5.60 -4.40
N ALA A 44 4.43 4.76 -4.31
CA ALA A 44 3.62 4.61 -3.11
C ALA A 44 3.28 3.13 -2.88
N ALA A 45 3.06 2.79 -1.61
CA ALA A 45 2.61 1.47 -1.19
C ALA A 45 1.37 1.60 -0.30
N PHE A 46 0.34 0.78 -0.54
CA PHE A 46 -0.85 0.73 0.31
C PHE A 46 -0.89 -0.54 1.15
N GLU A 47 -0.95 -0.38 2.46
CA GLU A 47 -1.20 -1.48 3.40
C GLU A 47 -2.62 -1.40 3.93
N PHE A 48 -3.45 -2.30 3.41
CA PHE A 48 -4.80 -2.52 3.91
C PHE A 48 -4.77 -3.50 5.08
N ARG A 49 -5.49 -3.15 6.14
CA ARG A 49 -5.58 -3.95 7.38
C ARG A 49 -6.97 -4.54 7.63
N HIS A 50 -7.80 -4.55 6.59
CA HIS A 50 -9.13 -5.14 6.61
C HIS A 50 -9.35 -5.94 5.31
N GLU A 51 -9.83 -7.17 5.42
CA GLU A 51 -9.94 -8.12 4.30
C GLU A 51 -10.82 -7.62 3.14
N SER A 52 -11.81 -6.76 3.42
CA SER A 52 -12.70 -6.23 2.39
C SER A 52 -11.99 -5.40 1.32
N TRP A 53 -10.76 -4.94 1.56
CA TRP A 53 -9.93 -4.27 0.55
C TRP A 53 -9.28 -5.22 -0.45
N PHE A 54 -9.25 -6.53 -0.17
CA PHE A 54 -8.62 -7.52 -1.02
C PHE A 54 -9.55 -7.96 -2.15
N ASP A 55 -9.84 -7.01 -3.03
CA ASP A 55 -10.83 -7.10 -4.08
C ASP A 55 -10.23 -6.64 -5.41
N ASP A 56 -10.67 -7.24 -6.53
CA ASP A 56 -10.08 -6.98 -7.85
C ASP A 56 -10.21 -5.53 -8.31
N GLU A 57 -11.31 -4.85 -7.95
CA GLU A 57 -11.50 -3.43 -8.22
C GLU A 57 -10.40 -2.59 -7.57
N ILE A 58 -10.06 -2.91 -6.32
CA ILE A 58 -9.02 -2.21 -5.57
C ILE A 58 -7.64 -2.47 -6.19
N PHE A 59 -7.35 -3.71 -6.58
CA PHE A 59 -6.09 -4.03 -7.24
C PHE A 59 -5.95 -3.33 -8.58
N ASP A 60 -7.03 -3.20 -9.35
CA ASP A 60 -7.02 -2.53 -10.64
C ASP A 60 -6.89 -1.00 -10.50
N LEU A 61 -7.50 -0.40 -9.46
CA LEU A 61 -7.26 1.00 -9.10
C LEU A 61 -5.77 1.25 -8.80
N LEU A 62 -5.13 0.38 -8.01
CA LEU A 62 -3.70 0.50 -7.73
C LEU A 62 -2.83 0.34 -8.99
N LYS A 63 -3.14 -0.65 -9.84
CA LYS A 63 -2.45 -0.87 -11.13
C LYS A 63 -2.55 0.33 -12.06
N SER A 64 -3.70 0.98 -12.12
CA SER A 64 -3.92 2.13 -13.01
C SER A 64 -2.98 3.30 -12.73
N ARG A 65 -2.36 3.33 -11.54
CA ARG A 65 -1.44 4.36 -11.09
C ARG A 65 -0.02 3.84 -10.80
N ASN A 66 0.28 2.58 -11.13
CA ASN A 66 1.55 1.93 -10.80
C ASN A 66 1.92 2.02 -9.30
N ILE A 67 0.92 1.79 -8.43
CA ILE A 67 1.06 1.83 -6.97
C ILE A 67 1.06 0.39 -6.44
N THR A 68 2.03 0.06 -5.58
CA THR A 68 2.14 -1.32 -5.08
C THR A 68 1.19 -1.59 -3.90
N LEU A 69 0.57 -2.76 -3.91
CA LEU A 69 0.04 -3.38 -2.70
C LEU A 69 1.22 -3.69 -1.77
N CYS A 70 1.11 -3.29 -0.50
CA CYS A 70 2.05 -3.72 0.53
C CYS A 70 1.68 -5.13 0.98
N ILE A 71 2.51 -6.12 0.64
CA ILE A 71 2.35 -7.50 1.10
C ILE A 71 2.89 -7.56 2.53
N ALA A 72 1.98 -7.50 3.49
CA ALA A 72 2.30 -7.64 4.90
C ALA A 72 2.24 -9.12 5.29
N ASP A 73 3.28 -9.58 5.98
CA ASP A 73 3.33 -10.90 6.60
C ASP A 73 3.16 -10.72 8.10
N THR A 74 1.95 -10.97 8.58
CA THR A 74 1.51 -10.80 9.98
C THR A 74 0.57 -11.94 10.37
N ASP A 75 0.53 -12.27 11.66
CA ASP A 75 -0.29 -13.40 12.14
C ASP A 75 -1.80 -13.11 12.09
N ALA A 76 -2.19 -11.83 12.02
CA ALA A 76 -3.59 -11.40 12.05
C ALA A 76 -4.27 -11.31 10.67
N LEU A 77 -3.49 -11.10 9.60
CA LEU A 77 -4.03 -10.90 8.25
C LEU A 77 -3.02 -11.35 7.19
N SER A 78 -3.46 -12.22 6.28
CA SER A 78 -2.68 -12.64 5.11
C SER A 78 -2.99 -11.74 3.93
N THR A 79 -2.06 -10.86 3.55
CA THR A 79 -2.20 -10.05 2.34
C THR A 79 -2.00 -10.92 1.08
N PRO A 80 -2.86 -10.81 0.06
CA PRO A 80 -2.66 -11.51 -1.21
C PRO A 80 -1.32 -11.13 -1.86
N LYS A 81 -0.60 -12.13 -2.38
CA LYS A 81 0.64 -11.94 -3.14
C LYS A 81 0.34 -11.49 -4.57
N LYS A 82 -0.28 -10.33 -4.74
CA LYS A 82 -0.59 -9.73 -6.04
C LYS A 82 0.34 -8.56 -6.33
N LEU A 83 0.85 -8.51 -7.55
CA LEU A 83 1.60 -7.36 -8.07
C LEU A 83 0.61 -6.35 -8.66
N THR A 84 0.71 -5.11 -8.20
CA THR A 84 -0.09 -3.98 -8.72
C THR A 84 0.80 -2.85 -9.25
N ALA A 85 2.12 -3.05 -9.27
CA ALA A 85 3.09 -2.13 -9.84
C ALA A 85 4.28 -2.91 -10.42
N ASP A 86 5.16 -2.21 -11.13
CA ASP A 86 6.46 -2.72 -11.59
C ASP A 86 7.51 -2.84 -10.47
N TYR A 87 7.12 -2.54 -9.23
CA TYR A 87 7.88 -2.79 -8.00
C TYR A 87 6.99 -3.41 -6.92
N GLY A 88 7.63 -4.08 -5.95
CA GLY A 88 6.96 -4.64 -4.77
C GLY A 88 7.33 -3.90 -3.47
N TYR A 89 6.51 -4.08 -2.44
CA TYR A 89 6.78 -3.66 -1.08
C TYR A 89 6.35 -4.77 -0.11
N LEU A 90 7.31 -5.32 0.64
CA LEU A 90 7.05 -6.37 1.62
C LEU A 90 7.29 -5.83 3.03
N ARG A 91 6.40 -6.17 3.96
CA ARG A 91 6.57 -5.89 5.39
C ARG A 91 6.49 -7.18 6.17
N LEU A 92 7.66 -7.68 6.54
CA LEU A 92 7.83 -8.89 7.33
C LEU A 92 7.76 -8.51 8.82
N ARG A 93 6.68 -8.90 9.51
CA ARG A 93 6.44 -8.53 10.91
C ARG A 93 5.94 -9.66 11.81
N ARG A 94 5.89 -10.91 11.33
CA ARG A 94 5.61 -12.05 12.20
C ARG A 94 6.60 -12.08 13.37
N GLU A 95 6.09 -12.46 14.54
CA GLU A 95 6.91 -12.58 15.74
C GLU A 95 7.60 -13.95 15.82
N ASP A 96 7.15 -14.92 15.01
CA ASP A 96 7.48 -16.34 15.12
C ASP A 96 8.05 -16.96 13.83
N TYR A 97 9.01 -16.30 13.18
CA TYR A 97 9.71 -16.93 12.06
C TYR A 97 10.48 -18.17 12.53
N THR A 98 9.99 -19.36 12.19
CA THR A 98 10.74 -20.59 12.38
C THR A 98 11.87 -20.65 11.37
N VAL A 99 13.12 -20.71 11.85
CA VAL A 99 14.29 -20.99 11.00
C VAL A 99 14.08 -22.41 10.45
N THR A 100 13.77 -22.49 9.16
CA THR A 100 13.71 -23.76 8.43
C THR A 100 15.05 -24.00 7.76
#